data_AF-A0A3D5R9A0-F1
#
_entry.id   AF-A0A3D5R9A0-F1
#
_cell.length_a   1.000
_cell.length_b   1.000
_cell.length_c   1.000
_cell.angle_alpha   90.00
_cell.angle_beta   90.00
_cell.angle_gamma   90.00
#
_symmetry.space_group_name_H-M   'P 1'
#
loop_
_entity.id
_entity.type
_entity.pdbx_description
1 polymer ?
#
loop_
_entity_poly.entity_id
_entity_poly.type
_entity_poly.pdbx_seq_one_letter_code
_entity_poly.pdbx_strand_id
1 'polypeptide(L)'
;NYSFNFSVLKVATKFTNSTKEYFEKKGQEISIIKLNGSVELAPVLGLTDVIVDIVETGSTLKANGLEVLEKMYPINSMIICNKVSYRFKYGKIKRIIDSIIKIEEGN
;
A
#
# COMPACT_ATOMS: atom_id res chain seq x y z
N ASN A 1 -14.36 11.49 36.18
CA ASN A 1 -13.17 11.99 35.46
C ASN A 1 -12.83 11.04 34.32
N TYR A 2 -13.56 11.10 33.21
CA TYR A 2 -13.18 10.39 31.98
C TYR A 2 -12.23 11.31 31.22
N SER A 3 -10.93 11.09 31.38
CA SER A 3 -9.95 11.69 30.49
C SER A 3 -10.10 10.98 29.14
N PHE A 4 -10.65 11.66 28.14
CA PHE A 4 -10.64 11.18 26.76
C PHE A 4 -9.17 11.11 26.33
N ASN A 5 -8.59 9.92 26.45
CA ASN A 5 -7.26 9.65 25.93
C ASN A 5 -7.42 9.54 24.41
N PHE A 6 -7.30 10.66 23.70
CA PHE A 6 -7.11 10.66 22.25
C PHE A 6 -5.70 10.14 21.98
N SER A 7 -5.49 8.84 22.15
CA SER A 7 -4.20 8.23 21.89
C SER A 7 -3.92 8.32 20.39
N VAL A 8 -2.80 8.94 20.04
CA VAL A 8 -2.28 8.93 18.67
C VAL A 8 -2.16 7.48 18.20
N LEU A 9 -2.84 7.15 17.09
CA LEU A 9 -2.85 5.79 16.55
C LEU A 9 -1.46 5.46 15.97
N LYS A 10 -0.83 4.40 16.46
CA LYS A 10 0.47 3.93 15.99
C LYS A 10 0.29 2.99 14.81
N VAL A 11 0.84 3.37 13.66
CA VAL A 11 0.69 2.66 12.39
C VAL A 11 2.05 2.15 11.91
N ALA A 12 2.18 0.84 11.72
CA ALA A 12 3.34 0.23 11.07
C ALA A 12 3.10 0.09 9.56
N THR A 13 4.04 0.56 8.73
CA THR A 13 3.89 0.47 7.27
C THR A 13 5.21 0.63 6.51
N LYS A 14 5.27 0.08 5.29
CA LYS A 14 6.25 0.43 4.25
C LYS A 14 5.84 1.68 3.45
N PHE A 15 4.54 2.01 3.43
CA PHE A 15 3.92 3.01 2.56
C PHE A 15 3.61 4.30 3.30
N THR A 16 4.65 4.96 3.84
CA THR A 16 4.49 6.09 4.75
C THR A 16 3.69 7.25 4.16
N ASN A 17 3.93 7.60 2.89
CA ASN A 17 3.28 8.77 2.27
C ASN A 17 1.79 8.52 2.04
N SER A 18 1.43 7.39 1.42
CA SER A 18 0.03 7.03 1.20
C SER A 18 -0.73 6.82 2.51
N THR A 19 -0.06 6.31 3.55
CA THR A 19 -0.64 6.17 4.88
C THR A 19 -0.96 7.53 5.50
N LYS A 20 -0.01 8.47 5.48
CA LYS A 20 -0.25 9.85 5.98
C LYS A 20 -1.42 10.49 5.27
N GLU A 21 -1.39 10.50 3.93
CA GLU A 21 -2.43 11.12 3.12
C GLU A 21 -3.82 10.54 3.43
N TYR A 22 -3.91 9.23 3.63
CA TYR A 22 -5.17 8.56 3.95
C TYR A 22 -5.73 9.00 5.31
N PHE A 23 -4.90 9.02 6.35
CA PHE A 23 -5.35 9.39 7.70
C PHE A 23 -5.56 10.90 7.85
N GLU A 24 -4.78 11.73 7.15
CA GLU A 24 -5.01 13.17 7.03
C GLU A 24 -6.39 13.46 6.44
N LYS A 25 -6.79 12.76 5.37
CA LYS A 25 -8.13 12.87 4.77
C LYS A 25 -9.25 12.46 5.73
N LYS A 26 -8.96 11.61 6.72
CA LYS A 26 -9.89 11.20 7.78
C LYS A 26 -9.87 12.12 9.01
N GLY A 27 -8.97 13.10 9.08
CA GLY A 27 -8.79 13.94 10.26
C GLY A 27 -8.27 13.14 11.48
N GLN A 28 -7.61 12.01 11.25
CA GLN A 28 -7.09 11.14 12.30
C GLN A 28 -5.59 11.35 12.48
N GLU A 29 -5.19 11.75 13.69
CA GLU A 29 -3.77 11.85 14.03
C GLU A 29 -3.15 10.46 14.18
N ILE A 30 -1.96 10.27 13.60
CA ILE A 30 -1.22 9.01 13.60
C ILE A 30 0.27 9.21 13.87
N SER A 31 0.90 8.18 14.43
CA SER A 31 2.35 8.05 14.55
C SER A 31 2.81 6.88 13.69
N ILE A 32 3.68 7.15 12.70
CA ILE A 32 4.13 6.12 11.76
C ILE A 32 5.45 5.51 12.22
N ILE A 33 5.44 4.18 12.34
CA ILE A 33 6.66 3.36 12.42
C ILE A 33 6.94 2.82 11.02
N LYS A 34 7.98 3.35 10.36
CA LYS A 34 8.40 2.87 9.05
C LYS A 34 9.08 1.51 9.21
N LEU A 35 8.58 0.51 8.49
CA LEU A 35 9.18 -0.81 8.40
C LEU A 35 9.63 -1.10 6.98
N ASN A 36 10.67 -1.91 6.82
CA ASN A 36 11.16 -2.35 5.51
C ASN A 36 10.72 -3.78 5.15
N GLY A 37 10.23 -4.55 6.14
CA GLY A 37 9.84 -5.95 6.02
C GLY A 37 9.04 -6.38 7.27
N SER A 38 8.39 -7.55 7.20
CA SER A 38 7.65 -8.17 8.31
C SER A 38 6.74 -7.20 9.07
N VAL A 39 5.84 -6.55 8.33
CA VAL A 39 4.96 -5.51 8.87
C VAL A 39 3.97 -6.13 9.88
N GLU A 40 3.52 -7.35 9.60
CA GLU A 40 2.63 -8.18 10.41
C GLU A 40 3.15 -8.47 11.82
N LEU A 41 4.46 -8.39 12.06
CA LEU A 41 5.06 -8.67 13.37
C LEU A 41 4.90 -7.50 14.35
N ALA A 42 4.75 -6.27 13.86
CA ALA A 42 4.70 -5.09 14.73
C ALA A 42 3.49 -5.07 15.69
N PRO A 43 2.26 -5.41 15.24
CA PRO A 43 1.13 -5.58 16.17
C PRO A 43 1.32 -6.76 17.12
N VAL A 44 1.84 -7.89 16.63
CA VAL A 44 2.06 -9.11 17.43
C VAL A 44 3.02 -8.84 18.60
N LEU A 45 4.02 -7.98 18.41
CA LEU A 45 4.97 -7.55 19.43
C LEU A 45 4.48 -6.34 20.27
N GLY A 46 3.26 -5.84 20.02
CA GLY A 46 2.70 -4.68 20.73
C GLY A 46 3.37 -3.34 20.40
N LEU A 47 4.07 -3.24 19.26
CA LEU A 47 4.76 -2.01 18.85
C LEU A 47 3.82 -0.99 18.21
N THR A 48 2.76 -1.46 17.58
CA THR A 48 1.78 -0.65 16.85
C THR A 48 0.37 -1.16 17.05
N ASP A 49 -0.60 -0.25 16.94
CA ASP A 49 -2.02 -0.59 17.05
C ASP A 49 -2.53 -1.25 15.77
N VAL A 50 -2.08 -0.77 14.61
CA VAL A 50 -2.51 -1.27 13.29
C VAL A 50 -1.35 -1.27 12.29
N ILE A 51 -1.55 -1.99 11.18
CA ILE A 51 -0.65 -1.95 10.03
C ILE A 51 -1.37 -1.41 8.80
N VAL A 52 -0.60 -0.81 7.91
CA VAL A 52 -1.01 -0.54 6.53
C VAL A 52 -0.06 -1.29 5.60
N ASP A 53 -0.60 -2.28 4.89
CA ASP A 53 0.15 -3.08 3.93
C ASP A 53 -0.73 -3.48 2.73
N ILE A 54 -0.09 -3.92 1.66
CA ILE A 54 -0.77 -4.48 0.49
C ILE A 54 -1.20 -5.91 0.83
N VAL A 55 -2.45 -6.23 0.54
CA VAL A 55 -3.02 -7.56 0.77
C VAL A 55 -3.85 -8.01 -0.42
N GLU A 56 -3.79 -9.30 -0.74
CA GLU A 56 -4.60 -9.91 -1.79
C GLU A 56 -5.83 -10.61 -1.19
N THR A 57 -5.70 -11.87 -0.76
CA THR A 57 -6.80 -12.67 -0.20
C THR A 57 -6.98 -12.50 1.32
N GLY A 58 -6.00 -11.93 2.01
CA GLY A 58 -5.99 -11.80 3.47
C GLY A 58 -5.55 -13.07 4.23
N SER A 59 -5.28 -14.18 3.54
CA SER A 59 -4.88 -15.44 4.17
C SER A 59 -3.61 -15.31 5.02
N THR A 60 -2.62 -14.58 4.55
CA THR A 60 -1.36 -14.33 5.28
C THR A 60 -1.58 -13.52 6.55
N LEU A 61 -2.49 -12.53 6.52
CA LEU A 61 -2.83 -11.74 7.71
C LEU A 61 -3.51 -12.63 8.77
N LYS A 62 -4.48 -13.44 8.34
CA LYS A 62 -5.18 -14.38 9.23
C LYS A 62 -4.24 -15.38 9.89
N ALA A 63 -3.25 -15.89 9.16
CA ALA A 63 -2.23 -16.78 9.70
C ALA A 63 -1.40 -16.14 10.82
N ASN A 64 -1.31 -14.80 10.86
CA ASN A 64 -0.63 -14.02 11.89
C ASN A 64 -1.59 -13.42 12.93
N GLY A 65 -2.85 -13.86 12.97
CA GLY A 65 -3.85 -13.35 13.92
C GLY A 65 -4.34 -11.94 13.59
N LEU A 66 -4.15 -11.49 12.35
CA LEU A 66 -4.59 -10.17 11.87
C LEU A 66 -5.83 -10.30 11.01
N GLU A 67 -6.67 -9.26 11.04
CA GLU A 67 -7.84 -9.13 10.18
C GLU A 67 -7.78 -7.83 9.36
N VAL A 68 -8.46 -7.83 8.22
CA VAL A 68 -8.57 -6.64 7.37
C VAL A 68 -9.68 -5.76 7.93
N LEU A 69 -9.29 -4.67 8.59
CA LEU A 69 -10.24 -3.68 9.14
C LEU A 69 -10.88 -2.85 8.03
N GLU A 70 -10.08 -2.42 7.05
CA GLU A 70 -10.53 -1.51 6.01
C GLU A 70 -9.67 -1.64 4.74
N LYS A 71 -10.30 -1.49 3.57
CA LYS A 71 -9.59 -1.37 2.29
C LYS A 71 -9.42 0.12 1.96
N MET A 72 -8.17 0.58 1.93
CA MET A 72 -7.85 2.00 1.70
C MET A 72 -7.96 2.38 0.22
N TYR A 73 -7.34 1.58 -0.66
CA TYR A 73 -7.21 1.88 -2.09
C TYR A 73 -7.32 0.60 -2.93
N PRO A 74 -7.94 0.65 -4.12
CA PRO A 74 -7.71 -0.37 -5.14
C PRO A 74 -6.29 -0.24 -5.70
N ILE A 75 -5.66 -1.36 -6.03
CA ILE A 75 -4.30 -1.40 -6.60
C ILE A 75 -4.39 -2.01 -7.99
N ASN A 76 -3.75 -1.33 -8.95
CA ASN A 76 -3.66 -1.78 -10.34
C ASN A 76 -2.20 -1.73 -10.81
N SER A 77 -1.82 -2.67 -11.67
CA SER A 77 -0.55 -2.61 -12.40
C SER A 77 -0.59 -1.52 -13.45
N MET A 78 0.50 -0.76 -13.58
CA MET A 78 0.61 0.35 -14.54
C MET A 78 1.89 0.22 -15.36
N ILE A 79 1.80 0.48 -16.66
CA ILE A 79 2.98 0.58 -17.53
C ILE A 79 3.54 2.00 -17.43
N ILE A 80 4.75 2.13 -16.90
CA ILE A 80 5.43 3.42 -16.76
C ILE A 80 6.62 3.48 -17.71
N CYS A 81 6.76 4.57 -18.46
CA CYS A 81 7.88 4.80 -19.35
C CYS A 81 8.56 6.14 -19.07
N ASN A 82 9.90 6.15 -19.10
CA ASN A 82 10.65 7.39 -19.08
C ASN A 82 10.32 8.25 -20.32
N LYS A 83 9.98 9.53 -20.11
CA LYS A 83 9.53 10.45 -21.16
C LYS A 83 10.53 10.62 -22.31
N VAL A 84 11.82 10.67 -22.00
CA VAL A 84 12.90 10.82 -22.99
C VAL A 84 13.03 9.54 -23.80
N SER A 85 13.08 8.39 -23.11
CA SER A 85 13.13 7.08 -23.78
C SER A 85 11.92 6.85 -24.67
N TYR A 86 10.72 7.23 -24.23
CA TYR A 86 9.49 7.14 -25.02
C TYR A 86 9.58 7.92 -26.32
N ARG A 87 10.12 9.15 -26.28
CA ARG A 87 10.30 9.99 -27.47
C ARG A 87 11.30 9.40 -28.45
N PHE A 88 12.49 9.01 -27.99
CA PHE A 88 13.58 8.57 -28.87
C PHE A 88 13.48 7.10 -29.29
N LYS A 89 12.79 6.26 -28.52
CA LYS A 89 12.62 4.82 -28.79
C LYS A 89 11.16 4.45 -29.02
N TYR A 90 10.34 5.42 -29.48
CA TYR A 90 8.89 5.30 -29.60
C TYR A 90 8.46 3.99 -30.27
N GLY A 91 8.98 3.70 -31.47
CA GLY A 91 8.57 2.50 -32.21
C GLY A 91 8.87 1.18 -31.47
N LYS A 92 10.01 1.10 -30.76
CA LYS A 92 10.33 -0.10 -29.96
C LYS A 92 9.42 -0.22 -28.74
N ILE A 93 9.20 0.89 -28.03
CA ILE A 93 8.37 0.90 -26.82
C ILE A 93 6.90 0.65 -27.16
N LYS A 94 6.38 1.26 -28.24
CA LYS A 94 5.02 1.05 -28.73
C LYS A 94 4.76 -0.42 -29.05
N ARG A 95 5.69 -1.09 -29.75
CA ARG A 95 5.60 -2.55 -29.99
C ARG A 95 5.50 -3.38 -28.70
N ILE A 96 6.26 -3.03 -27.67
CA ILE A 96 6.19 -3.73 -26.37
C ILE A 96 4.82 -3.50 -25.73
N ILE A 97 4.36 -2.25 -25.69
CA ILE A 97 3.05 -1.88 -25.13
C ILE A 97 1.93 -2.64 -25.87
N ASP A 98 1.94 -2.63 -27.20
CA ASP A 98 0.91 -3.31 -28.00
C ASP A 98 0.93 -4.83 -27.77
N SER A 99 2.12 -5.43 -27.58
CA SER A 99 2.23 -6.85 -27.26
C SER A 99 1.64 -7.19 -25.89
N ILE A 100 1.84 -6.31 -24.89
CA ILE A 100 1.27 -6.50 -23.55
C ILE A 100 -0.26 -6.38 -23.59
N ILE A 101 -0.78 -5.35 -24.26
CA ILE A 101 -2.23 -5.12 -24.40
C ILE A 101 -2.90 -6.32 -25.09
N LYS A 102 -2.29 -6.84 -26.16
CA LYS A 102 -2.84 -8.00 -26.89
C LYS A 102 -2.97 -9.25 -26.00
N ILE A 103 -2.00 -9.48 -25.11
CA ILE A 103 -2.03 -10.59 -24.15
C ILE A 103 -3.15 -10.40 -23.12
N GLU A 104 -3.34 -9.17 -22.61
CA GLU A 104 -4.42 -8.87 -21.67
C GLU A 104 -5.82 -9.04 -22.29
N GLU A 105 -5.97 -8.74 -23.58
CA GLU A 105 -7.22 -8.93 -24.33
C GLU A 105 -7.47 -10.39 -24.77
N GLY A 106 -6.55 -11.32 -24.47
CA GLY A 106 -6.71 -12.75 -24.71
C GLY A 106 -6.48 -13.22 -26.16
N ASN A 107 -5.70 -12.47 -26.95
CA ASN A 107 -5.36 -12.78 -28.36
C ASN A 107 -3.89 -13.13 -28.61
#